data_AF-R6UDW1-F1
#
_entry.id   AF-R6UDW1-F1
#
_cell.length_a   1.000
_cell.length_b   1.000
_cell.length_c   1.000
_cell.angle_alpha   90.00
_cell.angle_beta   90.00
_cell.angle_gamma   90.00
#
_symmetry.space_group_name_H-M   'P 1'
#
loop_
_entity.id
_entity.type
_entity.pdbx_description
1 polymer ?
#
loop_
_entity_poly.entity_id
_entity_poly.type
_entity_poly.pdbx_seq_one_letter_code
_entity_poly.pdbx_strand_id
1 'polypeptide(L)' 'MPPYCAQDEAVCGGCVHFRRHYIKIGNCYCPIAYGHCVYPRKKKRTQSDTCPNWAPRE' A
#
# COMPACT_ATOMS: atom_id res chain seq x y z
N MET A 1 19.05 18.40 -19.49
CA MET A 1 17.80 18.21 -18.71
C MET A 1 18.01 16.97 -17.88
N PRO A 2 18.12 17.04 -16.54
CA PRO A 2 18.33 15.84 -15.76
C PRO A 2 17.12 14.92 -15.95
N PRO A 3 17.31 13.59 -16.05
CA PRO A 3 16.20 12.68 -16.11
C PRO A 3 15.42 12.87 -14.82
N TYR A 4 14.09 13.02 -14.92
CA TYR A 4 13.23 12.88 -13.76
C TYR A 4 13.45 11.43 -13.28
N CYS A 5 14.36 11.23 -12.33
CA CYS A 5 14.50 9.95 -11.67
C CYS A 5 13.12 9.68 -11.10
N ALA A 6 12.41 8.71 -11.67
CA ALA A 6 11.19 8.17 -11.12
C ALA A 6 11.56 7.75 -9.70
N GLN A 7 11.26 8.62 -8.73
CA GLN A 7 11.26 8.24 -7.35
C GLN A 7 10.11 7.26 -7.31
N ASP A 8 10.47 5.97 -7.38
CA ASP A 8 9.57 4.87 -7.10
C ASP A 8 9.06 5.15 -5.69
N GLU A 9 7.97 5.91 -5.65
CA GLU A 9 7.40 6.44 -4.44
C GLU A 9 7.09 5.19 -3.65
N ALA A 10 7.81 4.96 -2.55
CA ALA A 10 7.81 3.71 -1.79
C ALA A 10 6.48 3.54 -1.02
N VAL A 11 5.39 3.62 -1.78
CA VAL A 11 4.01 3.69 -1.33
C VAL A 11 3.55 2.29 -1.01
N CYS A 12 2.81 2.19 0.08
CA CYS A 12 2.26 0.94 0.56
C CYS A 12 1.44 0.24 -0.53
N GLY A 13 0.81 0.98 -1.45
CA GLY A 13 0.10 0.39 -2.59
C GLY A 13 0.92 -0.56 -3.47
N GLY A 14 2.22 -0.30 -3.64
CA GLY A 14 3.14 -1.15 -4.39
C GLY A 14 3.94 -2.14 -3.52
N CYS A 15 3.70 -2.15 -2.21
CA CYS A 15 4.48 -2.93 -1.26
C CYS A 15 3.96 -4.37 -1.14
N VAL A 16 4.85 -5.36 -1.19
CA VAL A 16 4.52 -6.77 -0.93
C VAL A 16 3.94 -7.01 0.48
N HIS A 17 4.31 -6.16 1.44
CA HIS A 17 3.86 -6.27 2.83
C HIS A 17 2.50 -5.60 3.09
N PHE A 18 1.98 -4.80 2.16
CA PHE A 18 0.70 -4.12 2.36
C PHE A 18 -0.48 -5.02 1.99
N ARG A 19 -1.44 -5.10 2.90
CA ARG A 19 -2.70 -5.81 2.70
C ARG A 19 -3.84 -4.81 2.75
N ARG A 20 -4.41 -4.53 1.58
CA ARG A 20 -5.58 -3.67 1.43
C ARG A 20 -6.80 -4.34 2.06
N HIS A 21 -7.58 -3.57 2.82
CA HIS A 21 -8.86 -4.05 3.34
C HIS A 21 -9.96 -3.89 2.30
N TYR A 22 -10.95 -4.77 2.43
CA TYR A 22 -12.16 -4.73 1.62
C TYR A 22 -13.35 -4.72 2.57
N ILE A 23 -14.33 -3.89 2.25
CA ILE A 23 -15.61 -3.87 2.97
C ILE A 23 -16.66 -4.51 2.08
N LYS A 24 -17.60 -5.21 2.71
CA LYS A 24 -18.73 -5.78 1.99
C LYS A 24 -19.83 -4.72 1.89
N ILE A 25 -20.22 -4.38 0.67
CA ILE A 25 -21.33 -3.48 0.37
C ILE A 25 -22.35 -4.29 -0.44
N GLY A 26 -23.45 -4.65 0.21
CA GLY A 26 -24.44 -5.57 -0.36
C GLY A 26 -23.82 -6.94 -0.68
N ASN A 27 -23.78 -7.28 -1.97
CA ASN A 27 -23.18 -8.53 -2.47
C ASN A 27 -21.74 -8.38 -2.99
N CYS A 28 -21.16 -7.18 -2.96
CA CYS A 28 -19.83 -6.92 -3.50
C CYS A 28 -18.81 -6.61 -2.41
N TYR A 29 -17.53 -6.91 -2.67
CA TYR A 29 -16.41 -6.48 -1.84
C TYR A 29 -15.71 -5.29 -2.49
N CYS A 30 -15.75 -4.14 -1.82
CA CYS A 30 -15.15 -2.91 -2.33
C CYS A 30 -13.80 -2.67 -1.62
N PRO A 31 -12.71 -2.40 -2.38
CA PRO A 31 -11.44 -2.01 -1.80
C PRO A 31 -11.59 -0.66 -1.09
N ILE A 32 -11.07 -0.55 0.13
CA ILE A 32 -10.98 0.74 0.81
C ILE A 32 -9.55 1.28 0.75
N ALA A 33 -9.40 2.60 0.86
CA ALA A 33 -8.11 3.27 0.96
C ALA A 33 -7.40 3.00 2.31
N TYR A 34 -7.78 1.94 3.01
CA TYR A 34 -7.30 1.56 4.32
C TYR A 34 -6.82 0.10 4.26
N GLY A 35 -5.77 -0.18 5.01
CA GLY A 35 -5.18 -1.49 5.10
C GLY A 35 -4.17 -1.53 6.21
N HIS A 36 -3.30 -2.53 6.14
CA HIS A 36 -2.24 -2.71 7.12
C HIS A 36 -0.98 -3.27 6.46
N CYS A 37 0.17 -2.95 7.03
CA CYS A 37 1.42 -3.61 6.67
C CYS A 37 1.63 -4.80 7.59
N VAL A 38 1.84 -5.98 7.00
CA VAL A 38 2.17 -7.22 7.75
C VAL A 38 3.50 -7.04 8.49
N TYR A 39 4.45 -6.32 7.89
CA TYR A 39 5.72 -5.95 8.50
C TYR A 39 5.85 -4.42 8.51
N PRO A 40 6.06 -3.74 9.65
CA PRO A 40 6.25 -4.21 11.04
C PRO A 40 4.92 -4.34 11.84
N ARG A 41 3.88 -4.98 11.28
CA ARG A 41 2.53 -5.09 11.88
C ARG A 41 1.85 -3.74 12.18
N LYS A 42 2.06 -2.73 11.33
CA LYS A 42 1.31 -1.46 11.42
C LYS A 42 -0.12 -1.64 10.92
N LYS A 43 -1.08 -1.60 11.85
CA LYS A 43 -2.51 -1.81 11.58
C LYS A 43 -3.21 -0.68 10.84
N LYS A 44 -2.68 0.55 10.89
CA LYS A 44 -3.28 1.73 10.23
C LYS A 44 -2.33 2.23 9.14
N ARG A 45 -2.60 1.88 7.88
CA ARG A 45 -1.90 2.41 6.70
C ARG A 45 -2.88 2.60 5.56
N THR A 46 -2.68 3.66 4.79
CA THR A 46 -3.37 3.90 3.54
C THR A 46 -2.50 3.48 2.35
N GLN A 47 -3.08 3.42 1.16
CA GLN A 47 -2.34 3.04 -0.04
C GLN A 47 -1.23 4.05 -0.39
N SER A 48 -1.47 5.32 -0.10
CA SER A 48 -0.59 6.46 -0.37
C SER A 48 0.46 6.69 0.73
N ASP A 49 0.36 5.98 1.85
CA ASP A 49 1.40 6.02 2.88
C ASP A 49 2.71 5.41 2.38
N THR A 50 3.84 5.99 2.77
CA THR A 50 5.17 5.40 2.55
C THR A 50 5.58 4.47 3.69
N CYS A 51 6.17 3.32 3.35
CA CYS A 51 6.69 2.35 4.32
C CYS A 51 8.22 2.34 4.34
N PRO A 52 8.89 2.39 5.51
CA PRO A 52 10.35 2.24 5.58
C PRO A 52 10.84 0.83 5.21
N ASN A 53 10.00 -0.18 5.38
CA ASN A 53 10.26 -1.55 4.94
C ASN A 53 9.49 -1.84 3.64
N TRP A 54 9.49 -0.88 2.72
CA TRP A 54 8.86 -1.08 1.42
C TRP A 54 9.71 -2.05 0.59
N ALA A 55 9.06 -3.05 0.04
CA ALA A 55 9.65 -3.97 -0.91
C ALA A 55 8.71 -4.11 -2.11
N PRO A 56 9.23 -4.04 -3.34
CA PRO A 56 8.41 -4.14 -4.53
C PRO A 56 7.70 -5.49 -4.55
N ARG A 57 6.43 -5.47 -4.92
CA ARG A 57 5.68 -6.70 -5.16
C ARG A 57 6.04 -7.20 -6.57
N GLU A 58 6.64 -8.39 -6.62
CA GLU A 58 6.96 -9.12 -7.86
C GLU A 58 5.75 -9.34 -8.77
#